data_AF-A0A7J2WRY0-F1
#
_entry.id   AF-A0A7J2WRY0-F1
#
_cell.length_a   1.000
_cell.length_b   1.000
_cell.length_c   1.000
_cell.angle_alpha   90.00
_cell.angle_beta   90.00
_cell.angle_gamma   90.00
#
_symmetry.space_group_name_H-M   'P 1'
#
loop_
_entity.id
_entity.type
_entity.pdbx_description
1 polymer ?
#
loop_
_entity_poly.entity_id
_entity_poly.type
_entity_poly.pdbx_seq_one_letter_code
_entity_poly.pdbx_strand_id
1 'polypeptide(L)'
;MSKKTHLAFALLLSAYLFRLSPQQLLFIPIVFISAMLPDLDLALKSLPLIEHRKTFHNIWFMIAAAYAIFYLTGSSLVAGLSLVGVLSHLLMDSLTKVGVMWFYPLSRWKLRGPLRTGSTADTVIGVLSIIGASYLMIGTL
;
A
#
# COMPACT_ATOMS: atom_id res chain seq x y z
N MET A 1 -9.81 0.14 -1.93
CA MET A 1 -10.03 1.41 -2.65
C MET A 1 -9.65 1.21 -4.11
N SER A 2 -9.84 2.22 -4.95
CA SER A 2 -9.41 2.11 -6.34
C SER A 2 -7.88 2.04 -6.45
N LYS A 3 -7.36 1.38 -7.50
CA LYS A 3 -5.90 1.36 -7.75
C LYS A 3 -5.31 2.77 -7.84
N LYS A 4 -6.03 3.70 -8.47
CA LYS A 4 -5.61 5.10 -8.60
C LYS A 4 -5.45 5.77 -7.23
N THR A 5 -6.37 5.51 -6.31
CA THR A 5 -6.32 6.08 -4.96
C THR A 5 -5.21 5.48 -4.11
N HIS A 6 -4.95 4.17 -4.23
CA HIS A 6 -3.81 3.53 -3.58
C HIS A 6 -2.49 4.15 -4.04
N LEU A 7 -2.31 4.35 -5.35
CA LEU A 7 -1.12 5.00 -5.91
C LEU A 7 -0.99 6.46 -5.47
N ALA A 8 -2.10 7.21 -5.44
CA ALA A 8 -2.11 8.59 -4.96
C ALA A 8 -1.71 8.69 -3.47
N PHE A 9 -2.21 7.78 -2.63
CA PHE A 9 -1.87 7.75 -1.21
C PHE A 9 -0.43 7.28 -0.97
N ALA A 10 0.06 6.32 -1.76
CA ALA A 10 1.46 5.90 -1.74
C ALA A 10 2.39 7.06 -2.14
N LEU A 11 1.99 7.89 -3.12
CA LEU A 11 2.73 9.11 -3.49
C LEU A 11 2.76 10.14 -2.36
N LEU A 12 1.63 10.35 -1.66
CA LEU A 12 1.58 11.21 -0.47
C LEU A 12 2.56 10.75 0.61
N LEU A 13 2.52 9.46 0.95
CA LEU A 13 3.44 8.86 1.94
C LEU A 13 4.90 8.99 1.49
N SER A 14 5.17 8.76 0.22
CA SER A 14 6.50 8.92 -0.36
C SER A 14 7.01 10.36 -0.23
N ALA A 15 6.18 11.34 -0.56
CA ALA A 15 6.51 12.76 -0.44
C ALA A 15 6.74 13.17 1.02
N TYR A 16 5.95 12.64 1.95
CA TYR A 16 6.13 12.85 3.38
C TYR A 16 7.48 12.28 3.88
N LEU A 17 7.80 11.04 3.54
CA LEU A 17 9.08 10.44 3.90
C LEU A 17 10.25 11.19 3.27
N PHE A 18 10.12 11.61 2.01
CA PHE A 18 11.13 12.37 1.30
C PHE A 18 11.39 13.73 1.98
N ARG A 19 10.34 14.40 2.47
CA ARG A 19 10.47 15.65 3.24
C ARG A 19 11.33 15.48 4.50
N LEU A 20 11.26 14.33 5.15
CA LEU A 20 12.03 14.01 6.36
C LEU A 20 13.48 13.63 6.05
N SER A 21 13.79 13.12 4.86
CA SER A 21 15.15 12.75 4.44
C SER A 21 15.34 12.96 2.94
N PRO A 22 15.52 14.22 2.48
CA PRO A 22 15.55 14.56 1.04
C PRO A 22 16.68 13.90 0.24
N GLN A 23 17.72 13.39 0.91
CA GLN A 23 18.82 12.68 0.25
C GLN A 23 18.40 11.28 -0.26
N GLN A 24 17.24 10.77 0.18
CA GLN A 24 16.81 9.39 -0.08
C GLN A 24 15.72 9.34 -1.16
N LEU A 25 16.10 9.67 -2.40
CA LEU A 25 15.22 9.65 -3.58
C LEU A 25 14.54 8.29 -3.84
N LEU A 26 15.12 7.20 -3.32
CA LEU A 26 14.59 5.84 -3.45
C LEU A 26 13.23 5.64 -2.75
N PHE A 27 12.82 6.54 -1.86
CA PHE A 27 11.55 6.44 -1.12
C PHE A 27 10.34 6.37 -2.05
N ILE A 28 10.34 7.22 -3.07
CA ILE A 28 9.23 7.35 -4.01
C ILE A 28 9.02 6.06 -4.80
N PRO A 29 9.99 5.55 -5.58
CA PRO A 29 9.76 4.33 -6.36
C PRO A 29 9.49 3.11 -5.48
N ILE A 30 10.17 2.96 -4.33
CA ILE A 30 10.02 1.76 -3.50
C ILE A 30 8.62 1.70 -2.87
N VAL A 31 8.18 2.77 -2.20
CA VAL A 31 6.85 2.78 -1.55
C VAL A 31 5.74 2.63 -2.59
N PHE A 32 5.87 3.33 -3.73
CA PHE A 32 4.90 3.29 -4.82
C PHE A 32 4.75 1.88 -5.44
N ILE A 33 5.86 1.21 -5.76
CA ILE A 33 5.85 -0.16 -6.28
C ILE A 33 5.31 -1.13 -5.23
N SER A 34 5.76 -0.98 -3.99
CA SER A 34 5.42 -1.92 -2.92
C SER A 34 3.94 -1.85 -2.53
N ALA A 35 3.31 -0.69 -2.67
CA ALA A 35 1.87 -0.52 -2.49
C ALA A 35 1.02 -1.33 -3.50
N MET A 36 1.60 -1.76 -4.62
CA MET A 36 0.91 -2.59 -5.61
C MET A 36 1.13 -4.10 -5.40
N LEU A 37 2.03 -4.51 -4.50
CA LEU A 37 2.30 -5.94 -4.25
C LEU A 37 1.07 -6.74 -3.82
N PRO A 38 0.17 -6.23 -2.95
CA PRO A 38 -1.04 -6.99 -2.59
C PRO A 38 -1.91 -7.31 -3.81
N ASP A 39 -2.03 -6.39 -4.76
CA ASP A 39 -2.84 -6.55 -5.97
C ASP A 39 -2.21 -7.48 -7.02
N LEU A 40 -1.01 -8.03 -6.78
CA LEU A 40 -0.45 -9.08 -7.64
C LEU A 40 -1.33 -10.35 -7.64
N ASP A 41 -2.17 -10.53 -6.63
CA ASP A 41 -3.17 -11.60 -6.59
C ASP A 41 -4.18 -11.52 -7.75
N LEU A 42 -4.42 -10.33 -8.31
CA LEU A 42 -5.25 -10.16 -9.50
C LEU A 42 -4.59 -10.74 -10.75
N ALA A 43 -3.27 -10.57 -10.88
CA ALA A 43 -2.50 -11.11 -11.99
C ALA A 43 -2.34 -12.63 -11.87
N LEU A 44 -2.27 -13.12 -10.64
CA LEU A 44 -2.06 -14.53 -10.32
C LEU A 44 -3.37 -15.30 -10.01
N LYS A 45 -4.53 -14.70 -10.26
CA LYS A 45 -5.85 -15.28 -9.95
C LYS A 45 -6.15 -16.63 -10.61
N SER A 46 -5.38 -17.01 -11.63
CA SER A 46 -5.49 -18.30 -12.31
C SER A 46 -4.81 -19.44 -11.54
N LEU A 47 -3.91 -19.12 -10.61
CA LEU A 47 -3.24 -20.12 -9.78
C LEU A 47 -4.19 -20.62 -8.67
N PRO A 48 -4.12 -21.93 -8.34
CA PRO A 48 -4.90 -22.47 -7.23
C PRO A 48 -4.51 -21.76 -5.93
N LEU A 49 -5.48 -21.59 -5.03
CA LEU A 49 -5.33 -20.95 -3.72
C LEU A 49 -5.12 -19.42 -3.75
N ILE A 50 -4.93 -18.80 -4.92
CA ILE A 50 -4.85 -17.34 -5.03
C ILE A 50 -6.24 -16.74 -5.19
N GLU A 51 -6.74 -16.25 -4.06
CA GLU A 51 -7.97 -15.48 -3.98
C GLU A 51 -7.68 -13.99 -3.77
N HIS A 52 -8.27 -13.16 -4.63
CA HIS A 52 -8.14 -11.71 -4.53
C HIS A 52 -8.68 -11.20 -3.19
N ARG A 53 -7.93 -10.32 -2.52
CA ARG A 53 -8.24 -9.75 -1.19
C ARG A 53 -8.19 -10.74 -0.03
N LYS A 54 -7.54 -11.88 -0.21
CA LYS A 54 -7.27 -12.84 0.86
C LYS A 54 -5.79 -13.17 0.92
N THR A 55 -5.24 -13.64 -0.20
CA THR A 55 -3.94 -14.29 -0.24
C THR A 55 -2.81 -13.33 0.07
N PHE A 56 -2.82 -12.15 -0.55
CA PHE A 56 -1.79 -11.12 -0.36
C PHE A 56 -2.28 -9.95 0.50
N HIS A 57 -3.54 -9.95 0.92
CA HIS A 57 -4.13 -8.91 1.77
C HIS A 57 -4.21 -9.33 3.24
N ASN A 58 -3.07 -9.69 3.82
CA ASN A 58 -2.95 -10.07 5.22
C ASN A 58 -1.55 -9.73 5.78
N ILE A 59 -1.41 -9.79 7.10
CA ILE A 59 -0.17 -9.44 7.81
C ILE A 59 0.97 -10.40 7.48
N TRP A 60 0.68 -11.67 7.18
CA TRP A 60 1.69 -12.68 6.87
C TRP A 60 2.35 -12.41 5.53
N PHE A 61 1.56 -12.05 4.51
CA PHE A 61 2.10 -11.61 3.23
C PHE A 61 2.97 -10.36 3.39
N MET A 62 2.52 -9.37 4.17
CA MET A 62 3.31 -8.16 4.43
C MET A 62 4.68 -8.48 5.06
N ILE A 63 4.70 -9.34 6.08
CA ILE A 63 5.96 -9.77 6.72
C ILE A 63 6.82 -10.58 5.75
N ALA A 64 6.24 -11.53 5.02
CA ALA A 64 6.96 -12.36 4.06
C ALA A 64 7.56 -11.54 2.91
N ALA A 65 6.81 -10.57 2.37
CA ALA A 65 7.28 -9.67 1.33
C ALA A 65 8.43 -8.79 1.84
N ALA A 66 8.30 -8.20 3.03
CA ALA A 66 9.37 -7.41 3.63
C ALA A 66 10.64 -8.25 3.88
N TYR A 67 10.48 -9.47 4.40
CA TYR A 67 11.61 -10.39 4.61
C TYR A 67 12.28 -10.80 3.29
N ALA A 68 11.49 -11.14 2.26
CA ALA A 68 12.03 -11.47 0.94
C ALA A 68 12.81 -10.29 0.33
N ILE A 69 12.27 -9.08 0.44
CA ILE A 69 12.94 -7.87 -0.06
C ILE A 69 14.24 -7.61 0.72
N PHE A 70 14.24 -7.78 2.05
CA PHE A 70 15.45 -7.69 2.85
C PHE A 70 16.49 -8.73 2.40
N TYR A 71 16.09 -9.99 2.26
CA TYR A 71 16.98 -11.08 1.84
C TYR A 71 17.60 -10.82 0.46
N LEU A 72 16.83 -10.29 -0.50
CA LEU A 72 17.30 -10.02 -1.86
C LEU A 72 18.19 -8.77 -1.97
N THR A 73 17.98 -7.78 -1.10
CA THR A 73 18.65 -6.47 -1.21
C THR A 73 19.74 -6.24 -0.16
N GLY A 74 19.73 -7.00 0.94
CA GLY A 74 20.55 -6.75 2.13
C GLY A 74 20.22 -5.44 2.86
N SER A 75 19.18 -4.70 2.43
CA SER A 75 18.90 -3.35 2.91
C SER A 75 17.65 -3.32 3.78
N SER A 76 17.84 -3.08 5.08
CA SER A 76 16.75 -2.86 6.03
C SER A 76 15.89 -1.64 5.66
N LEU A 77 16.50 -0.62 5.07
CA LEU A 77 15.81 0.57 4.58
C LEU A 77 14.83 0.22 3.46
N VAL A 78 15.28 -0.51 2.44
CA VAL A 78 14.43 -0.90 1.30
C VAL A 78 13.27 -1.78 1.78
N ALA A 79 13.56 -2.77 2.63
CA ALA A 79 12.53 -3.61 3.23
C ALA A 79 11.52 -2.82 4.07
N GLY A 80 11.98 -1.86 4.87
CA GLY A 80 11.12 -0.99 5.67
C GLY A 80 10.21 -0.11 4.81
N LEU A 81 10.74 0.51 3.76
CA LEU A 81 9.95 1.29 2.80
C LEU A 81 8.92 0.43 2.08
N SER A 82 9.28 -0.81 1.73
CA SER A 82 8.34 -1.74 1.12
C SER A 82 7.21 -2.13 2.06
N LEU A 83 7.51 -2.33 3.35
CA LEU A 83 6.50 -2.56 4.37
C LEU A 83 5.54 -1.37 4.48
N VAL A 84 6.04 -0.13 4.46
CA VAL A 84 5.19 1.08 4.43
C VAL A 84 4.25 1.07 3.21
N GLY A 85 4.76 0.75 2.03
CA GLY A 85 3.95 0.64 0.81
C GLY A 85 2.82 -0.39 0.97
N VAL A 86 3.15 -1.63 1.34
CA VAL A 86 2.16 -2.71 1.55
C VAL A 86 1.16 -2.34 2.64
N LEU A 87 1.64 -1.81 3.77
CA LEU A 87 0.81 -1.39 4.89
C LEU A 87 -0.20 -0.32 4.47
N SER A 88 0.24 0.67 3.69
CA SER A 88 -0.64 1.72 3.18
C SER A 88 -1.81 1.15 2.37
N HIS A 89 -1.56 0.15 1.52
CA HIS A 89 -2.59 -0.53 0.75
C HIS A 89 -3.62 -1.22 1.66
N LEU A 90 -3.15 -2.00 2.65
CA LEU A 90 -4.03 -2.74 3.56
C LEU A 90 -4.87 -1.79 4.43
N LEU A 91 -4.28 -0.69 4.90
CA LEU A 91 -5.00 0.33 5.66
C LEU A 91 -6.08 0.99 4.81
N MET A 92 -5.76 1.39 3.57
CA MET A 92 -6.71 2.00 2.65
C MET A 92 -7.85 1.05 2.29
N ASP A 93 -7.57 -0.23 2.07
CA ASP A 93 -8.63 -1.23 1.86
C ASP A 93 -9.49 -1.48 3.10
N SER A 94 -8.90 -1.37 4.30
CA SER A 94 -9.62 -1.49 5.58
C SER A 94 -10.64 -0.37 5.80
N LEU A 95 -10.51 0.77 5.13
CA LEU A 95 -11.51 1.85 5.17
C LEU A 95 -12.74 1.58 4.29
N THR A 96 -12.69 0.54 3.45
CA THR A 96 -13.78 0.21 2.53
C THR A 96 -14.78 -0.78 3.11
N LYS A 97 -15.98 -0.83 2.51
CA LYS A 97 -17.02 -1.83 2.85
C LYS A 97 -16.57 -3.28 2.64
N VAL A 98 -15.64 -3.51 1.72
CA VAL A 98 -15.08 -4.84 1.46
C VAL A 98 -14.13 -5.25 2.60
N GLY A 99 -13.29 -4.31 3.04
CA GLY A 99 -12.32 -4.50 4.12
C GLY A 99 -11.16 -5.43 3.77
N VAL A 100 -10.36 -5.75 4.79
CA VAL A 100 -9.18 -6.63 4.73
C VAL A 100 -9.26 -7.69 5.83
N MET A 101 -8.93 -8.93 5.50
CA MET A 101 -8.78 -10.01 6.47
C MET A 101 -7.33 -10.08 6.95
N TRP A 102 -6.97 -9.22 7.90
CA TRP A 102 -5.60 -9.06 8.39
C TRP A 102 -4.92 -10.36 8.83
N PHE A 103 -5.69 -11.32 9.35
CA PHE A 103 -5.17 -12.57 9.90
C PHE A 103 -5.52 -13.80 9.07
N TYR A 104 -5.98 -13.65 7.82
CA TYR A 104 -6.20 -14.79 6.93
C TYR A 104 -4.88 -15.55 6.69
N PRO A 105 -4.86 -16.90 6.68
CA PRO A 105 -5.99 -17.83 6.77
C PRO A 105 -6.40 -18.22 8.20
N LEU A 106 -5.67 -17.80 9.23
CA LEU A 106 -5.92 -18.16 10.63
C LEU A 106 -7.26 -17.60 11.15
N SER A 107 -7.70 -16.45 10.63
CA SER A 107 -9.01 -15.88 10.91
C SER A 107 -9.64 -15.24 9.67
N ARG A 108 -10.96 -15.31 9.61
CA ARG A 108 -11.79 -14.68 8.57
C ARG A 108 -12.37 -13.33 9.01
N TRP A 109 -11.98 -12.84 10.20
CA TRP A 109 -12.39 -11.51 10.67
C TRP A 109 -11.88 -10.42 9.71
N LYS A 110 -12.72 -9.42 9.46
CA LYS A 110 -12.46 -8.32 8.52
C LYS A 110 -12.46 -6.99 9.25
N LEU A 111 -11.38 -6.23 9.10
CA LEU A 111 -11.40 -4.80 9.38
C LEU A 111 -12.00 -4.10 8.15
N ARG A 112 -13.10 -3.38 8.33
CA ARG A 112 -13.87 -2.73 7.25
C ARG A 112 -14.41 -1.38 7.71
N GLY A 113 -14.56 -0.47 6.76
CA GLY A 113 -15.09 0.88 6.97
C GLY A 113 -16.30 1.18 6.07
N PRO A 114 -16.82 2.42 6.10
CA PRO A 114 -18.05 2.79 5.40
C PRO A 114 -17.86 3.09 3.90
N LEU A 115 -16.61 3.29 3.44
CA LEU A 115 -16.32 3.83 2.10
C LEU A 115 -16.56 2.78 1.00
N ARG A 116 -17.06 3.22 -0.17
CA ARG A 116 -17.23 2.35 -1.34
C ARG A 116 -16.12 2.60 -2.34
N THR A 117 -15.48 1.55 -2.82
CA THR A 117 -14.49 1.63 -3.91
C THR A 117 -15.12 2.28 -5.14
N GLY A 118 -14.44 3.27 -5.74
CA GLY A 118 -14.90 4.02 -6.90
C GLY A 118 -15.98 5.07 -6.62
N SER A 119 -16.37 5.28 -5.35
CA SER A 119 -17.30 6.37 -5.00
C SER A 119 -16.63 7.74 -5.04
N THR A 120 -17.45 8.80 -4.98
CA THR A 120 -16.96 10.18 -4.85
C THR A 120 -15.99 10.34 -3.68
N ALA A 121 -16.26 9.70 -2.53
CA ALA A 121 -15.34 9.75 -1.38
C ALA A 121 -13.98 9.11 -1.68
N ASP A 122 -13.95 7.98 -2.40
CA ASP A 122 -12.71 7.33 -2.85
C ASP A 122 -11.90 8.29 -3.76
N THR A 123 -12.58 8.90 -4.74
CA THR A 123 -11.95 9.89 -5.64
C THR A 123 -11.43 11.11 -4.89
N VAL A 124 -12.19 11.66 -3.95
CA VAL A 124 -11.78 12.82 -3.14
C VAL A 124 -10.53 12.50 -2.33
N ILE A 125 -10.45 11.32 -1.70
CA ILE A 125 -9.25 10.90 -0.97
C ILE A 125 -8.03 10.82 -1.91
N GLY A 126 -8.21 10.27 -3.11
CA GLY A 126 -7.15 10.23 -4.12
C GLY A 126 -6.67 11.62 -4.53
N VAL A 127 -7.58 12.53 -4.82
CA VAL A 127 -7.26 13.92 -5.21
C VAL A 127 -6.55 14.66 -4.07
N LEU A 128 -7.06 14.59 -2.84
CA LEU A 128 -6.43 15.20 -1.68
C LEU A 128 -5.03 14.64 -1.42
N SER A 129 -4.82 13.35 -1.67
CA SER A 129 -3.50 12.74 -1.55
C SER A 129 -2.50 13.31 -2.56
N ILE A 130 -2.93 13.55 -3.81
CA ILE A 130 -2.10 14.20 -4.84
C ILE A 130 -1.78 15.64 -4.44
N ILE A 131 -2.78 16.42 -4.00
CA ILE A 131 -2.57 17.82 -3.57
C ILE A 131 -1.58 17.88 -2.40
N GLY A 132 -1.77 17.02 -1.39
CA GLY A 132 -0.87 16.92 -0.25
C GLY A 132 0.55 16.54 -0.65
N ALA A 133 0.70 15.58 -1.57
CA ALA A 133 2.01 15.19 -2.09
C ALA A 133 2.71 16.36 -2.78
N SER A 134 2.01 17.08 -3.66
CA SER A 134 2.54 18.26 -4.34
C SER A 134 2.97 19.35 -3.35
N TYR A 135 2.15 19.64 -2.34
CA TYR A 135 2.47 20.62 -1.30
C TYR A 135 3.76 20.24 -0.54
N LEU A 136 3.89 18.98 -0.14
CA LEU A 136 5.07 18.48 0.56
C LEU A 136 6.35 18.55 -0.29
N MET A 137 6.24 18.31 -1.61
CA MET A 137 7.37 18.38 -2.53
C MET A 137 7.79 19.81 -2.88
N ILE A 138 6.86 20.78 -2.92
CA ILE A 138 7.19 22.19 -3.15
C ILE A 138 7.96 22.75 -1.94
N GLY A 139 7.56 22.40 -0.72
CA GLY A 139 8.23 22.86 0.51
C GLY A 139 9.59 22.21 0.81
N THR A 140 10.07 21.31 -0.06
CA THR A 140 11.42 20.70 0.03
C THR A 140 12.48 21.36 -0.84
N LEU A 141 12.07 22.13 -1.85
CA LEU A 141 12.96 22.86 -2.77
C LEU A 141 13.34 24.22 -2.18
#